data_AF-A0A8H9IDF0-F1
#
_entry.id   AF-A0A8H9IDF0-F1
#
_cell.length_a   1.000
_cell.length_b   1.000
_cell.length_c   1.000
_cell.angle_alpha   90.00
_cell.angle_beta   90.00
_cell.angle_gamma   90.00
#
_symmetry.space_group_name_H-M   'P 1'
#
loop_
_entity.id
_entity.type
_entity.pdbx_description
1 polymer ?
#
loop_
_entity_poly.entity_id
_entity_poly.type
_entity_poly.pdbx_seq_one_letter_code
_entity_poly.pdbx_strand_id
1 'polypeptide(L)'
;MDIKRINDKISVSPQITTSDVSALNELGYKTIICNRPNGERGDQPGFDEIKREAEKFGIQCVYLPVTTGKIMDKDGVVFRELLNDCTSPVFAYCRSGTRSITLWALSSADTLSYESILAQSKCAGYDLSGVVSRLMNKGKTPTSNVDFEHAVVIVGAGAAGIAVASSLKKRDPNLDIAIIDPADVHYYQPGWTLVGGGVFTANDTVRTTSSVIPEGTTWIKAAVAAFMPADNLVLLDGCRHVKYEQLVVCPGIKLDWSKIEGLSETLGRNGVTSNYRFDLAPYTWELVKSLKGGNAVFTQPPMPIKCAGAPQKAMYLSCDYWNQNALLKQIDVDFYNAGAVLFGVTDYVPALMKYVEKYNINLDFSHQLIAVDGENKIAKFKTVNNDKIDIIEKEFDMLHVVPPQSPPNFIQVSPLADDAGWVDVDQFTLRHKKFENIYSLGDVMNAPNAKTAAAVRMQAPVVASNLLSDRGTNIDEAIYNGYGSCPLTVERGKIVLAEFGYGGKVLNSFPSWLIDGTKPSRLAWYLKEKILPPLYWKAMLRGKEWLTKPEKNLPPNSK
;
A
#
# COMPACT_ATOMS: atom_id res chain seq x y z
N MET A 1 -11.89 -13.86 12.40
CA MET A 1 -12.47 -12.92 13.37
C MET A 1 -11.82 -13.05 14.76
N ASP A 2 -11.42 -11.94 15.41
CA ASP A 2 -10.85 -11.92 16.77
C ASP A 2 -11.65 -10.95 17.67
N ILE A 3 -12.75 -11.45 18.24
CA ILE A 3 -13.69 -10.63 19.02
C ILE A 3 -13.18 -10.44 20.43
N LYS A 4 -13.05 -9.18 20.85
CA LYS A 4 -12.66 -8.78 22.21
C LYS A 4 -13.86 -8.18 22.93
N ARG A 5 -14.47 -8.94 23.82
CA ARG A 5 -15.59 -8.46 24.64
C ARG A 5 -15.07 -7.48 25.68
N ILE A 6 -15.68 -6.29 25.73
CA ILE A 6 -15.37 -5.29 26.76
C ILE A 6 -16.32 -5.49 27.94
N ASN A 7 -17.62 -5.52 27.65
CA ASN A 7 -18.70 -5.75 28.60
C ASN A 7 -19.91 -6.39 27.88
N ASP A 8 -21.06 -6.45 28.54
CA ASP A 8 -22.27 -7.10 28.00
C ASP A 8 -22.90 -6.35 26.82
N LYS A 9 -22.60 -5.04 26.68
CA LYS A 9 -23.20 -4.19 25.64
C LYS A 9 -22.33 -4.09 24.39
N ILE A 10 -21.01 -4.12 24.53
CA ILE A 10 -20.09 -3.87 23.41
C ILE A 10 -18.89 -4.81 23.38
N SER A 11 -18.58 -5.26 22.16
CA SER A 11 -17.33 -5.94 21.81
C SER A 11 -16.61 -5.18 20.70
N VAL A 12 -15.29 -5.30 20.66
CA VAL A 12 -14.46 -4.72 19.61
C VAL A 12 -13.68 -5.78 18.85
N SER A 13 -13.29 -5.47 17.61
CA SER A 13 -12.50 -6.40 16.79
C SER A 13 -11.56 -5.65 15.84
N PRO A 14 -10.45 -6.29 15.41
CA PRO A 14 -9.78 -5.97 14.14
C PRO A 14 -10.73 -6.07 12.94
N GLN A 15 -10.22 -5.67 11.77
CA GLN A 15 -10.97 -5.65 10.51
C GLN A 15 -11.66 -6.99 10.25
N ILE A 16 -12.96 -6.93 9.95
CA ILE A 16 -13.75 -8.06 9.48
C ILE A 16 -13.87 -8.07 7.96
N THR A 17 -14.20 -9.24 7.42
CA THR A 17 -14.56 -9.48 6.02
C THR A 17 -16.06 -9.74 5.91
N THR A 18 -16.59 -9.77 4.68
CA THR A 18 -18.01 -10.08 4.45
C THR A 18 -18.37 -11.49 4.94
N SER A 19 -17.45 -12.45 4.86
CA SER A 19 -17.70 -13.81 5.34
C SER A 19 -17.79 -13.92 6.87
N ASP A 20 -17.28 -12.95 7.63
CA ASP A 20 -17.40 -12.95 9.09
C ASP A 20 -18.83 -12.57 9.57
N VAL A 21 -19.65 -11.96 8.71
CA VAL A 21 -20.96 -11.40 9.09
C VAL A 21 -21.97 -12.47 9.52
N SER A 22 -21.99 -13.63 8.86
CA SER A 22 -22.85 -14.75 9.27
C SER A 22 -22.54 -15.22 10.68
N ALA A 23 -21.25 -15.30 11.04
CA ALA A 23 -20.82 -15.69 12.38
C ALA A 23 -21.20 -14.63 13.43
N LEU A 24 -21.18 -13.34 13.09
CA LEU A 24 -21.66 -12.28 13.99
C LEU A 24 -23.16 -12.40 14.29
N ASN A 25 -23.97 -12.76 13.28
CA ASN A 25 -25.40 -13.05 13.47
C ASN A 25 -25.63 -14.24 14.41
N GLU A 26 -24.91 -15.34 14.21
CA GLU A 26 -24.98 -16.54 15.05
C GLU A 26 -24.59 -16.26 16.51
N LEU A 27 -23.64 -15.35 16.71
CA LEU A 27 -23.22 -14.87 18.04
C LEU A 27 -24.21 -13.86 18.67
N GLY A 28 -25.27 -13.47 17.95
CA GLY A 28 -26.38 -12.67 18.46
C GLY A 28 -26.17 -11.15 18.42
N TYR A 29 -25.12 -10.65 17.76
CA TYR A 29 -24.89 -9.20 17.63
C TYR A 29 -26.02 -8.54 16.82
N LYS A 30 -26.51 -7.39 17.29
CA LYS A 30 -27.65 -6.68 16.69
C LYS A 30 -27.24 -5.41 15.94
N THR A 31 -26.08 -4.85 16.27
CA THR A 31 -25.52 -3.70 15.58
C THR A 31 -24.04 -3.89 15.27
N ILE A 32 -23.62 -3.51 14.05
CA ILE A 32 -22.23 -3.39 13.62
C ILE A 32 -21.88 -1.92 13.45
N ILE A 33 -20.81 -1.47 14.11
CA ILE A 33 -20.27 -0.11 13.97
C ILE A 33 -18.88 -0.18 13.31
N CYS A 34 -18.72 0.50 12.19
CA CYS A 34 -17.42 0.65 11.53
C CYS A 34 -16.76 1.97 11.95
N ASN A 35 -15.65 1.88 12.67
CA ASN A 35 -14.82 3.02 13.05
C ASN A 35 -13.56 3.17 12.18
N ARG A 36 -13.53 2.50 11.02
CA ARG A 36 -12.42 2.59 10.05
C ARG A 36 -12.88 3.36 8.81
N PRO A 37 -12.19 4.46 8.42
CA PRO A 37 -12.45 5.11 7.14
C PRO A 37 -12.26 4.13 5.98
N ASN A 38 -13.16 4.18 4.98
CA ASN A 38 -12.99 3.45 3.72
C ASN A 38 -11.67 3.83 3.03
N GLY A 39 -11.05 2.84 2.38
CA GLY A 39 -9.83 3.05 1.59
C GLY A 39 -8.57 3.35 2.40
N GLU A 40 -8.53 3.12 3.72
CA GLU A 40 -7.32 3.31 4.53
C GLU A 40 -6.19 2.35 4.12
N ARG A 41 -6.54 1.14 3.67
CA ARG A 41 -5.60 0.24 3.00
C ARG A 41 -6.19 -0.30 1.70
N GLY A 42 -5.31 -0.68 0.78
CA GLY A 42 -5.70 -1.21 -0.52
C GLY A 42 -6.48 -2.54 -0.44
N ASP A 43 -6.22 -3.35 0.57
CA ASP A 43 -6.83 -4.67 0.84
C ASP A 43 -8.05 -4.61 1.77
N GLN A 44 -8.53 -3.41 2.10
CA GLN A 44 -9.65 -3.22 3.02
C GLN A 44 -11.01 -3.48 2.31
N PRO A 45 -11.86 -4.37 2.84
CA PRO A 45 -13.27 -4.43 2.44
C PRO A 45 -13.98 -3.10 2.74
N GLY A 46 -14.75 -2.58 1.79
CA GLY A 46 -15.53 -1.36 1.98
C GLY A 46 -16.62 -1.55 3.05
N PHE A 47 -16.97 -0.48 3.77
CA PHE A 47 -18.10 -0.50 4.71
C PHE A 47 -19.40 -0.93 4.02
N ASP A 48 -19.66 -0.48 2.80
CA ASP A 48 -20.87 -0.82 2.07
C ASP A 48 -20.92 -2.30 1.67
N GLU A 49 -19.76 -2.95 1.49
CA GLU A 49 -19.68 -4.41 1.30
C GLU A 49 -20.13 -5.15 2.57
N ILE A 50 -19.64 -4.73 3.73
CA ILE A 50 -20.02 -5.31 5.03
C ILE A 50 -21.49 -5.03 5.35
N LYS A 51 -21.95 -3.80 5.12
CA LYS A 51 -23.33 -3.37 5.36
C LYS A 51 -24.31 -4.22 4.57
N ARG A 52 -24.07 -4.40 3.27
CA ARG A 52 -24.94 -5.19 2.39
C ARG A 52 -25.06 -6.64 2.83
N GLU A 53 -23.99 -7.23 3.35
CA GLU A 53 -24.03 -8.59 3.89
C GLU A 53 -24.81 -8.64 5.22
N ALA A 54 -24.61 -7.66 6.09
CA ALA A 54 -25.28 -7.57 7.39
C ALA A 54 -26.80 -7.35 7.27
N GLU A 55 -27.24 -6.59 6.26
CA GLU A 55 -28.65 -6.36 5.95
C GLU A 55 -29.41 -7.66 5.65
N LYS A 56 -28.76 -8.68 5.08
CA LYS A 56 -29.37 -10.01 4.85
C LYS A 56 -29.77 -10.72 6.14
N PHE A 57 -29.14 -10.37 7.26
CA PHE A 57 -29.39 -10.92 8.59
C PHE A 57 -30.18 -9.97 9.50
N GLY A 58 -30.60 -8.80 8.99
CA GLY A 58 -31.30 -7.78 9.78
C GLY A 58 -30.43 -7.11 10.84
N ILE A 59 -29.10 -7.13 10.68
CA ILE A 59 -28.17 -6.46 11.59
C ILE A 59 -28.09 -4.98 11.23
N GLN A 60 -28.29 -4.09 12.20
CA GLN A 60 -28.15 -2.65 12.02
C GLN A 60 -26.67 -2.30 11.76
N CYS A 61 -26.39 -1.49 10.74
CA CYS A 61 -25.02 -1.06 10.42
C CYS A 61 -24.86 0.45 10.53
N VAL A 62 -23.80 0.90 11.22
CA VAL A 62 -23.48 2.31 11.41
C VAL A 62 -22.06 2.61 10.96
N TYR A 63 -21.90 3.64 10.14
CA TYR A 63 -20.61 4.15 9.72
C TYR A 63 -20.22 5.37 10.54
N LEU A 64 -19.27 5.20 11.45
CA LEU A 64 -18.73 6.29 12.27
C LEU A 64 -17.19 6.28 12.17
N PRO A 65 -16.63 6.60 10.99
CA PRO A 65 -15.20 6.53 10.75
C PRO A 65 -14.47 7.61 11.55
N VAL A 66 -13.44 7.21 12.29
CA VAL A 66 -12.52 8.16 12.93
C VAL A 66 -11.09 7.91 12.46
N THR A 67 -10.31 8.98 12.33
CA THR A 67 -8.91 8.89 11.88
C THR A 67 -8.01 8.72 13.09
N THR A 68 -7.08 7.74 13.07
CA THR A 68 -6.18 7.62 14.23
C THR A 68 -5.30 8.87 14.38
N GLY A 69 -4.95 9.20 15.62
CA GLY A 69 -4.23 10.42 15.96
C GLY A 69 -5.10 11.67 15.98
N LYS A 70 -6.34 11.59 15.45
CA LYS A 70 -7.31 12.69 15.45
C LYS A 70 -8.58 12.39 16.25
N ILE A 71 -8.60 11.29 17.01
CA ILE A 71 -9.75 10.98 17.88
C ILE A 71 -9.79 12.02 19.00
N MET A 72 -10.86 12.80 19.04
CA MET A 72 -11.11 13.88 20.00
C MET A 72 -12.16 13.44 21.02
N ASP A 73 -12.22 14.14 22.16
CA ASP A 73 -13.16 13.82 23.24
C ASP A 73 -14.63 13.95 22.77
N LYS A 74 -14.90 14.88 21.84
CA LYS A 74 -16.19 15.01 21.14
C LYS A 74 -16.60 13.74 20.39
N ASP A 75 -15.64 12.98 19.84
CA ASP A 75 -15.93 11.75 19.12
C ASP A 75 -16.40 10.66 20.11
N GLY A 76 -15.91 10.71 21.35
CA GLY A 76 -16.40 9.87 22.45
C GLY A 76 -17.84 10.21 22.86
N VAL A 77 -18.24 11.48 22.80
CA VAL A 77 -19.64 11.90 23.05
C VAL A 77 -20.56 11.35 21.95
N VAL A 78 -20.20 11.55 20.68
CA VAL A 78 -20.96 11.01 19.53
C VAL A 78 -21.05 9.49 19.60
N PHE A 79 -19.96 8.81 19.95
CA PHE A 79 -19.98 7.35 20.12
C PHE A 79 -20.90 6.90 21.27
N ARG A 80 -20.98 7.68 22.36
CA ARG A 80 -21.88 7.40 23.49
C ARG A 80 -23.34 7.51 23.11
N GLU A 81 -23.71 8.59 22.42
CA GLU A 81 -25.07 8.80 21.91
C GLU A 81 -25.45 7.64 20.99
N LEU A 82 -24.54 7.26 20.09
CA LEU A 82 -24.74 6.13 19.20
C LEU A 82 -24.96 4.81 19.95
N LEU A 83 -24.19 4.53 21.00
CA LEU A 83 -24.36 3.32 21.81
C LEU A 83 -25.68 3.29 22.57
N ASN A 84 -26.27 4.45 22.90
CA ASN A 84 -27.57 4.54 23.54
C ASN A 84 -28.72 4.30 22.54
N ASP A 85 -28.55 4.71 21.29
CA ASP A 85 -29.56 4.58 20.23
C ASP A 85 -29.55 3.21 19.53
N CYS A 86 -28.42 2.50 19.58
CA CYS A 86 -28.26 1.21 18.90
C CYS A 86 -28.77 0.02 19.73
N THR A 87 -29.20 -1.03 19.03
CA THR A 87 -29.62 -2.29 19.68
C THR A 87 -28.40 -3.10 20.11
N SER A 88 -28.31 -3.43 21.40
CA SER A 88 -27.25 -4.30 21.92
C SER A 88 -27.56 -5.80 21.69
N PRO A 89 -26.56 -6.70 21.60
CA PRO A 89 -25.12 -6.44 21.68
C PRO A 89 -24.54 -5.74 20.45
N VAL A 90 -23.64 -4.77 20.70
CA VAL A 90 -22.94 -3.98 19.67
C VAL A 90 -21.58 -4.60 19.36
N PHE A 91 -21.29 -4.73 18.07
CA PHE A 91 -19.97 -5.11 17.55
C PHE A 91 -19.33 -3.90 16.85
N ALA A 92 -18.26 -3.36 17.42
CA ALA A 92 -17.52 -2.25 16.81
C ALA A 92 -16.18 -2.74 16.25
N TYR A 93 -15.81 -2.34 15.04
CA TYR A 93 -14.52 -2.71 14.47
C TYR A 93 -13.80 -1.53 13.86
N CYS A 94 -12.48 -1.62 13.84
CA CYS A 94 -11.66 -0.78 12.97
C CYS A 94 -10.56 -1.63 12.31
N ARG A 95 -9.36 -1.08 12.07
CA ARG A 95 -8.25 -1.90 11.56
C ARG A 95 -7.76 -2.93 12.58
N SER A 96 -7.44 -2.50 13.79
CA SER A 96 -6.96 -3.34 14.90
C SER A 96 -7.95 -3.45 16.07
N GLY A 97 -9.08 -2.74 16.00
CA GLY A 97 -10.01 -2.51 17.12
C GLY A 97 -9.58 -1.38 18.06
N THR A 98 -8.36 -0.83 17.94
CA THR A 98 -7.83 0.24 18.80
C THR A 98 -8.66 1.53 18.75
N ARG A 99 -9.23 1.89 17.59
CA ARG A 99 -10.11 3.07 17.50
C ARG A 99 -11.42 2.85 18.23
N SER A 100 -12.02 1.67 18.04
CA SER A 100 -13.28 1.31 18.68
C SER A 100 -13.13 1.24 20.21
N ILE A 101 -12.04 0.64 20.72
CA ILE A 101 -11.76 0.63 22.17
C ILE A 101 -11.41 2.03 22.71
N THR A 102 -10.76 2.88 21.91
CA THR A 102 -10.47 4.28 22.29
C THR A 102 -11.76 5.09 22.36
N LEU A 103 -12.63 4.99 21.36
CA LEU A 103 -13.95 5.65 21.35
C LEU A 103 -14.80 5.17 22.53
N TRP A 104 -14.79 3.87 22.81
CA TRP A 104 -15.45 3.33 24.01
C TRP A 104 -14.88 3.94 25.29
N ALA A 105 -13.56 4.02 25.44
CA ALA A 105 -12.93 4.61 26.62
C ALA A 105 -13.29 6.09 26.80
N LEU A 106 -13.26 6.88 25.72
CA LEU A 106 -13.69 8.28 25.74
C LEU A 106 -15.18 8.42 26.05
N SER A 107 -16.02 7.53 25.51
CA SER A 107 -17.46 7.48 25.79
C SER A 107 -17.78 7.06 27.22
N SER A 108 -16.86 6.38 27.90
CA SER A 108 -17.06 5.88 29.26
C SER A 108 -16.44 6.77 30.33
N ALA A 109 -15.61 7.75 29.94
CA ALA A 109 -14.78 8.55 30.84
C ALA A 109 -15.57 9.32 31.92
N ASP A 110 -16.83 9.68 31.68
CA ASP A 110 -17.68 10.35 32.69
C ASP A 110 -18.44 9.38 33.59
N THR A 111 -18.44 8.08 33.26
CA THR A 111 -19.27 7.05 33.93
C THR A 111 -18.47 5.97 34.64
N LEU A 112 -17.22 5.74 34.22
CA LEU A 112 -16.32 4.74 34.79
C LEU A 112 -15.05 5.42 35.31
N SER A 113 -14.46 4.86 36.37
CA SER A 113 -13.13 5.28 36.79
C SER A 113 -12.08 4.93 35.73
N TYR A 114 -11.00 5.72 35.67
CA TYR A 114 -9.87 5.45 34.77
C TYR A 114 -9.23 4.06 35.01
N GLU A 115 -9.17 3.61 36.27
CA GLU A 115 -8.71 2.27 36.63
C GLU A 115 -9.61 1.18 36.03
N SER A 116 -10.94 1.37 36.07
CA SER A 116 -11.89 0.44 35.45
C SER A 116 -11.75 0.41 33.93
N ILE A 117 -11.55 1.57 33.30
CA ILE A 117 -11.32 1.66 31.85
C ILE A 117 -10.03 0.91 31.47
N LEU A 118 -8.94 1.08 32.22
CA LEU A 118 -7.69 0.35 32.00
C LEU A 118 -7.85 -1.15 32.22
N ALA A 119 -8.53 -1.56 33.30
CA ALA A 119 -8.74 -2.97 33.59
C ALA A 119 -9.56 -3.67 32.49
N GLN A 120 -10.67 -3.07 32.06
CA GLN A 120 -11.54 -3.63 31.01
C GLN A 120 -10.84 -3.65 29.64
N SER A 121 -10.15 -2.57 29.27
CA SER A 121 -9.41 -2.53 28.00
C SER A 121 -8.25 -3.53 27.97
N LYS A 122 -7.50 -3.67 29.08
CA LYS A 122 -6.44 -4.67 29.21
C LYS A 122 -6.97 -6.10 29.15
N CYS A 123 -8.12 -6.38 29.78
CA CYS A 123 -8.79 -7.69 29.65
C CYS A 123 -9.22 -7.98 28.20
N ALA A 124 -9.61 -6.95 27.45
CA ALA A 124 -9.90 -7.04 26.02
C ALA A 124 -8.63 -7.11 25.14
N GLY A 125 -7.42 -7.06 25.72
CA GLY A 125 -6.15 -7.14 24.99
C GLY A 125 -5.65 -5.82 24.41
N TYR A 126 -6.15 -4.68 24.90
CA TYR A 126 -5.73 -3.35 24.48
C TYR A 126 -5.05 -2.59 25.62
N ASP A 127 -3.90 -1.98 25.32
CA ASP A 127 -3.25 -1.04 26.22
C ASP A 127 -3.73 0.39 25.91
N LEU A 128 -4.52 0.95 26.83
CA LEU A 128 -5.04 2.32 26.75
C LEU A 128 -4.39 3.27 27.78
N SER A 129 -3.24 2.91 28.34
CA SER A 129 -2.49 3.76 29.26
C SER A 129 -2.25 5.17 28.70
N GLY A 130 -1.87 5.28 27.42
CA GLY A 130 -1.71 6.56 26.73
C GLY A 130 -3.01 7.38 26.60
N VAL A 131 -4.13 6.72 26.29
CA VAL A 131 -5.45 7.37 26.18
C VAL A 131 -5.91 7.88 27.54
N VAL A 132 -5.74 7.09 28.59
CA VAL A 132 -6.09 7.49 29.96
C VAL A 132 -5.18 8.61 30.45
N SER A 133 -3.89 8.55 30.17
CA SER A 133 -2.96 9.64 30.46
C SER A 133 -3.37 10.94 29.77
N ARG A 134 -3.82 10.88 28.50
CA ARG A 134 -4.37 12.05 27.80
C ARG A 134 -5.66 12.56 28.43
N LEU A 135 -6.58 11.68 28.82
CA LEU A 135 -7.82 12.04 29.52
C LEU A 135 -7.54 12.77 30.83
N MET A 136 -6.60 12.26 31.64
CA MET A 136 -6.14 12.89 32.87
C MET A 136 -5.51 14.28 32.63
N ASN A 137 -4.89 14.50 31.47
CA ASN A 137 -4.23 15.74 31.09
C ASN A 137 -5.10 16.68 30.22
N LYS A 138 -6.43 16.63 30.38
CA LYS A 138 -7.39 17.52 29.68
C LYS A 138 -7.24 17.50 28.15
N GLY A 139 -6.99 16.33 27.58
CA GLY A 139 -6.90 16.14 26.13
C GLY A 139 -5.51 16.47 25.53
N LYS A 140 -4.53 16.89 26.34
CA LYS A 140 -3.13 17.03 25.89
C LYS A 140 -2.40 15.71 26.03
N THR A 141 -1.72 15.28 24.98
CA THR A 141 -0.84 14.11 25.01
C THR A 141 0.49 14.50 25.66
N PRO A 142 0.87 13.93 26.83
CA PRO A 142 2.15 14.27 27.47
C PRO A 142 3.32 13.68 26.68
N THR A 143 4.29 14.51 26.33
CA THR A 143 5.51 14.08 25.61
C THR A 143 6.60 13.52 26.54
N SER A 144 6.43 13.63 27.85
CA SER A 144 7.42 13.22 28.85
C SER A 144 7.45 11.71 29.12
N ASN A 145 6.38 10.98 28.78
CA ASN A 145 6.29 9.53 29.01
C ASN A 145 6.51 8.81 27.68
N VAL A 146 7.71 8.26 27.52
CA VAL A 146 8.11 7.46 26.35
C VAL A 146 7.87 5.98 26.65
N ASP A 147 7.12 5.28 25.80
CA ASP A 147 6.83 3.86 25.95
C ASP A 147 7.97 2.99 25.41
N PHE A 148 8.61 3.43 24.32
CA PHE A 148 9.72 2.76 23.66
C PHE A 148 10.79 3.77 23.24
N GLU A 149 12.05 3.44 23.40
CA GLU A 149 13.17 4.25 22.92
C GLU A 149 14.11 3.35 22.12
N HIS A 150 14.45 3.79 20.91
CA HIS A 150 15.34 3.04 20.03
C HIS A 150 16.31 3.96 19.30
N ALA A 151 17.52 3.47 18.99
CA ALA A 151 18.48 4.23 18.19
C ALA A 151 17.92 4.53 16.78
N VAL A 152 17.35 3.52 16.12
CA VAL A 152 16.70 3.69 14.81
C VAL A 152 15.27 3.19 14.85
N VAL A 153 14.33 4.05 14.45
CA VAL A 153 12.92 3.67 14.26
C VAL A 153 12.60 3.67 12.77
N ILE A 154 11.95 2.62 12.29
CA ILE A 154 11.54 2.44 10.90
C ILE A 154 10.01 2.30 10.85
N VAL A 155 9.35 3.19 10.12
CA VAL A 155 7.89 3.17 9.94
C VAL A 155 7.53 2.46 8.65
N GLY A 156 6.88 1.30 8.78
CA GLY A 156 6.46 0.42 7.70
C GLY A 156 7.33 -0.83 7.58
N ALA A 157 6.71 -2.00 7.57
CA ALA A 157 7.35 -3.32 7.40
C ALA A 157 7.13 -3.88 5.98
N GLY A 158 6.98 -2.99 5.00
CA GLY A 158 6.91 -3.34 3.58
C GLY A 158 8.28 -3.65 2.97
N ALA A 159 8.36 -3.69 1.64
CA ALA A 159 9.60 -3.96 0.93
C ALA A 159 10.75 -3.03 1.35
N ALA A 160 10.44 -1.75 1.59
CA ALA A 160 11.41 -0.72 1.98
C ALA A 160 11.92 -0.91 3.40
N GLY A 161 11.03 -0.96 4.39
CA GLY A 161 11.43 -1.03 5.80
C GLY A 161 12.21 -2.29 6.15
N ILE A 162 11.79 -3.44 5.62
CA ILE A 162 12.53 -4.70 5.85
C ILE A 162 13.89 -4.66 5.16
N ALA A 163 13.99 -4.10 3.94
CA ALA A 163 15.26 -4.04 3.21
C ALA A 163 16.25 -3.08 3.88
N VAL A 164 15.81 -1.89 4.32
CA VAL A 164 16.70 -0.93 5.00
C VAL A 164 17.10 -1.42 6.39
N ALA A 165 16.19 -2.02 7.16
CA ALA A 165 16.52 -2.67 8.43
C ALA A 165 17.58 -3.76 8.25
N SER A 166 17.42 -4.63 7.25
CA SER A 166 18.40 -5.68 6.93
C SER A 166 19.75 -5.11 6.48
N SER A 167 19.71 -4.03 5.70
CA SER A 167 20.89 -3.33 5.20
C SER A 167 21.69 -2.67 6.34
N LEU A 168 20.99 -2.11 7.33
CA LEU A 168 21.55 -1.58 8.56
C LEU A 168 22.15 -2.70 9.42
N LYS A 169 21.40 -3.77 9.74
CA LYS A 169 21.90 -4.89 10.56
C LYS A 169 23.10 -5.61 9.93
N LYS A 170 23.23 -5.59 8.60
CA LYS A 170 24.40 -6.12 7.91
C LYS A 170 25.65 -5.26 8.13
N ARG A 171 25.51 -3.94 8.22
CA ARG A 171 26.63 -2.99 8.41
C ARG A 171 26.97 -2.84 9.89
N ASP A 172 25.95 -2.80 10.74
CA ASP A 172 26.06 -2.76 12.19
C ASP A 172 25.10 -3.81 12.82
N PRO A 173 25.60 -5.02 13.12
CA PRO A 173 24.79 -6.07 13.73
C PRO A 173 24.25 -5.73 15.12
N ASN A 174 24.87 -4.80 15.83
CA ASN A 174 24.50 -4.43 17.19
C ASN A 174 23.57 -3.21 17.23
N LEU A 175 23.29 -2.58 16.09
CA LEU A 175 22.38 -1.45 16.02
C LEU A 175 21.01 -1.84 16.56
N ASP A 176 20.52 -1.01 17.48
CA ASP A 176 19.17 -1.10 18.03
C ASP A 176 18.17 -0.50 17.03
N ILE A 177 17.28 -1.36 16.55
CA ILE A 177 16.32 -1.02 15.50
C ILE A 177 14.94 -1.49 15.95
N ALA A 178 13.95 -0.61 15.81
CA ALA A 178 12.54 -0.96 15.86
C ALA A 178 11.85 -0.71 14.52
N ILE A 179 11.01 -1.65 14.08
CA ILE A 179 10.09 -1.50 12.95
C ILE A 179 8.68 -1.38 13.48
N ILE A 180 7.98 -0.31 13.13
CA ILE A 180 6.57 -0.08 13.44
C ILE A 180 5.73 -0.44 12.22
N ASP A 181 4.95 -1.53 12.31
CA ASP A 181 3.95 -1.87 11.30
C ASP A 181 2.83 -2.72 11.90
N PRO A 182 1.56 -2.46 11.58
CA PRO A 182 0.45 -3.21 12.13
C PRO A 182 0.14 -4.53 11.40
N ALA A 183 0.68 -4.75 10.21
CA ALA A 183 0.29 -5.85 9.33
C ALA A 183 0.89 -7.18 9.79
N ASP A 184 0.05 -8.21 9.89
CA ASP A 184 0.49 -9.59 10.11
C ASP A 184 1.08 -10.26 8.88
N VAL A 185 0.83 -9.67 7.71
CA VAL A 185 1.14 -10.26 6.42
C VAL A 185 1.97 -9.31 5.57
N HIS A 186 3.02 -9.87 4.96
CA HIS A 186 3.91 -9.19 4.04
C HIS A 186 3.76 -9.78 2.64
N TYR A 187 3.66 -8.90 1.64
CA TYR A 187 3.39 -9.30 0.24
C TYR A 187 4.52 -8.92 -0.72
N TYR A 188 4.88 -9.86 -1.58
CA TYR A 188 5.62 -9.61 -2.82
C TYR A 188 4.65 -9.16 -3.93
N GLN A 189 4.24 -7.91 -3.85
CA GLN A 189 3.24 -7.31 -4.75
C GLN A 189 3.60 -7.34 -6.25
N PRO A 190 4.88 -7.26 -6.68
CA PRO A 190 5.22 -7.42 -8.10
C PRO A 190 4.79 -8.78 -8.70
N GLY A 191 4.57 -9.78 -7.85
CA GLY A 191 4.07 -11.09 -8.25
C GLY A 191 2.57 -11.10 -8.62
N TRP A 192 1.77 -10.13 -8.19
CA TRP A 192 0.32 -10.13 -8.41
C TRP A 192 -0.07 -10.01 -9.89
N THR A 193 0.74 -9.34 -10.70
CA THR A 193 0.60 -9.37 -12.16
C THR A 193 0.71 -10.80 -12.73
N LEU A 194 1.62 -11.62 -12.18
CA LEU A 194 1.80 -13.01 -12.61
C LEU A 194 0.71 -13.94 -12.05
N VAL A 195 0.12 -13.60 -10.90
CA VAL A 195 -1.08 -14.28 -10.38
C VAL A 195 -2.27 -14.01 -11.32
N GLY A 196 -2.52 -12.75 -11.67
CA GLY A 196 -3.58 -12.37 -12.62
C GLY A 196 -3.37 -12.88 -14.04
N GLY A 197 -2.15 -13.28 -14.40
CA GLY A 197 -1.82 -13.95 -15.66
C GLY A 197 -1.73 -15.48 -15.57
N GLY A 198 -2.10 -16.10 -14.44
CA GLY A 198 -2.12 -17.55 -14.29
C GLY A 198 -0.76 -18.24 -14.23
N VAL A 199 0.31 -17.49 -13.91
CA VAL A 199 1.69 -17.99 -13.81
C VAL A 199 2.06 -18.32 -12.37
N PHE A 200 1.64 -17.50 -11.41
CA PHE A 200 1.81 -17.74 -9.97
C PHE A 200 0.47 -18.03 -9.30
N THR A 201 0.53 -18.61 -8.11
CA THR A 201 -0.58 -18.62 -7.16
C THR A 201 -0.43 -17.45 -6.19
N ALA A 202 -1.54 -16.99 -5.58
CA ALA A 202 -1.48 -15.92 -4.57
C ALA A 202 -0.52 -16.29 -3.41
N ASN A 203 -0.49 -17.58 -3.02
CA ASN A 203 0.36 -18.10 -1.95
C ASN A 203 1.87 -17.96 -2.22
N ASP A 204 2.29 -17.88 -3.48
CA ASP A 204 3.70 -17.63 -3.84
C ASP A 204 4.15 -16.22 -3.46
N THR A 205 3.20 -15.31 -3.24
CA THR A 205 3.44 -13.88 -3.05
C THR A 205 3.29 -13.41 -1.61
N VAL A 206 3.06 -14.31 -0.65
CA VAL A 206 2.70 -13.95 0.73
C VAL A 206 3.57 -14.66 1.77
N ARG A 207 3.93 -13.94 2.83
CA ARG A 207 4.60 -14.45 4.04
C ARG A 207 4.03 -13.75 5.27
N THR A 208 4.15 -14.35 6.45
CA THR A 208 3.88 -13.65 7.71
C THR A 208 4.93 -12.55 7.91
N THR A 209 4.53 -11.36 8.35
CA THR A 209 5.44 -10.24 8.60
C THR A 209 6.56 -10.64 9.55
N SER A 210 6.23 -11.34 10.65
CA SER A 210 7.20 -11.87 11.61
C SER A 210 8.34 -12.66 10.97
N SER A 211 8.03 -13.51 9.97
CA SER A 211 9.03 -14.33 9.29
C SER A 211 10.05 -13.55 8.46
N VAL A 212 9.73 -12.30 8.10
CA VAL A 212 10.60 -11.45 7.29
C VAL A 212 11.24 -10.30 8.08
N ILE A 213 10.83 -10.07 9.32
CA ILE A 213 11.55 -9.15 10.22
C ILE A 213 13.01 -9.64 10.37
N PRO A 214 14.00 -8.75 10.24
CA PRO A 214 15.40 -9.12 10.46
C PRO A 214 15.65 -9.56 11.91
N GLU A 215 16.58 -10.49 12.08
CA GLU A 215 16.97 -10.95 13.41
C GLU A 215 17.59 -9.80 14.22
N GLY A 216 17.27 -9.73 15.52
CA GLY A 216 17.74 -8.67 16.41
C GLY A 216 17.11 -7.30 16.14
N THR A 217 15.92 -7.26 15.53
CA THR A 217 15.10 -6.05 15.35
C THR A 217 13.79 -6.19 16.11
N THR A 218 13.38 -5.14 16.81
CA THR A 218 12.10 -5.10 17.55
C THR A 218 10.96 -4.83 16.58
N TRP A 219 9.91 -5.65 16.58
CA TRP A 219 8.68 -5.37 15.83
C TRP A 219 7.60 -4.79 16.75
N ILE A 220 7.32 -3.49 16.58
CA ILE A 220 6.23 -2.80 17.26
C ILE A 220 4.98 -2.94 16.39
N LYS A 221 4.12 -3.89 16.75
CA LYS A 221 2.89 -4.17 16.00
C LYS A 221 1.80 -3.12 16.29
N ALA A 222 1.92 -1.94 15.69
CA ALA A 222 1.01 -0.82 15.85
C ALA A 222 0.91 0.04 14.57
N ALA A 223 -0.12 0.88 14.44
CA ALA A 223 -0.06 1.99 13.50
C ALA A 223 0.70 3.16 14.10
N VAL A 224 1.33 3.91 13.20
CA VAL A 224 1.67 5.30 13.43
C VAL A 224 0.43 6.16 13.21
N ALA A 225 0.20 7.07 14.14
CA ALA A 225 -0.86 8.05 14.16
C ALA A 225 -0.36 9.45 13.77
N ALA A 226 0.83 9.84 14.24
CA ALA A 226 1.44 11.13 13.96
C ALA A 226 2.97 11.12 14.15
N PHE A 227 3.62 12.19 13.68
CA PHE A 227 5.05 12.43 13.85
C PHE A 227 5.28 13.75 14.59
N MET A 228 6.20 13.75 15.54
CA MET A 228 6.60 14.92 16.33
C MET A 228 8.12 15.09 16.20
N PRO A 229 8.62 15.56 15.04
CA PRO A 229 10.04 15.59 14.73
C PRO A 229 10.83 16.59 15.57
N ALA A 230 10.18 17.62 16.14
CA ALA A 230 10.85 18.54 17.06
C ALA A 230 11.30 17.86 18.37
N ASP A 231 10.59 16.79 18.78
CA ASP A 231 10.84 16.04 20.00
C ASP A 231 11.45 14.65 19.73
N ASN A 232 11.70 14.33 18.45
CA ASN A 232 12.10 13.00 17.99
C ASN A 232 11.16 11.87 18.44
N LEU A 233 9.84 12.09 18.34
CA LEU A 233 8.82 11.13 18.73
C LEU A 233 7.94 10.69 17.54
N VAL A 234 7.57 9.41 17.54
CA VAL A 234 6.48 8.85 16.73
C VAL A 234 5.32 8.51 17.66
N LEU A 235 4.13 9.01 17.34
CA LEU A 235 2.91 8.70 18.07
C LEU A 235 2.24 7.49 17.44
N LEU A 236 1.91 6.48 18.26
CA LEU A 236 1.19 5.28 17.85
C LEU A 236 -0.32 5.39 18.11
N ASP A 237 -1.08 4.53 17.45
CA ASP A 237 -2.46 4.22 17.84
C ASP A 237 -2.52 3.84 19.33
N GLY A 238 -3.47 4.41 20.07
CA GLY A 238 -3.57 4.26 21.54
C GLY A 238 -2.77 5.28 22.35
N CYS A 239 -2.24 6.34 21.71
CA CYS A 239 -1.52 7.44 22.35
C CYS A 239 -0.20 7.02 23.05
N ARG A 240 0.48 6.00 22.51
CA ARG A 240 1.82 5.58 22.95
C ARG A 240 2.91 6.26 22.14
N HIS A 241 4.06 6.52 22.76
CA HIS A 241 5.20 7.22 22.14
C HIS A 241 6.38 6.29 21.90
N VAL A 242 6.99 6.42 20.72
CA VAL A 242 8.27 5.82 20.38
C VAL A 242 9.27 6.94 20.14
N LYS A 243 10.30 7.02 20.97
CA LYS A 243 11.42 7.96 20.81
C LYS A 243 12.50 7.35 19.92
N TYR A 244 13.11 8.19 19.09
CA TYR A 244 14.16 7.79 18.16
C TYR A 244 15.37 8.73 18.21
N GLU A 245 16.55 8.22 17.87
CA GLU A 245 17.68 9.10 17.49
C GLU A 245 17.60 9.42 15.99
N GLN A 246 17.33 8.41 15.16
CA GLN A 246 17.09 8.54 13.72
C GLN A 246 15.82 7.81 13.29
N LEU A 247 15.13 8.36 12.31
CA LEU A 247 13.85 7.84 11.81
C LEU A 247 13.92 7.52 10.31
N VAL A 248 13.40 6.37 9.90
CA VAL A 248 13.18 6.03 8.50
C VAL A 248 11.68 5.87 8.24
N VAL A 249 11.12 6.69 7.34
CA VAL A 249 9.68 6.68 7.03
C VAL A 249 9.44 6.00 5.67
N CYS A 250 8.77 4.85 5.66
CA CYS A 250 8.51 4.11 4.41
C CYS A 250 7.21 3.27 4.40
N PRO A 251 6.04 3.83 4.78
CA PRO A 251 4.76 3.10 4.84
C PRO A 251 4.16 2.73 3.46
N GLY A 252 4.85 3.05 2.36
CA GLY A 252 4.38 2.82 1.00
C GLY A 252 3.37 3.87 0.54
N ILE A 253 2.43 3.45 -0.31
CA ILE A 253 1.43 4.31 -0.96
C ILE A 253 0.01 3.78 -0.70
N LYS A 254 -0.97 4.68 -0.67
CA LYS A 254 -2.39 4.36 -0.48
C LYS A 254 -3.08 4.17 -1.83
N LEU A 255 -4.02 3.22 -1.90
CA LEU A 255 -4.90 3.00 -3.04
C LEU A 255 -6.26 3.65 -2.74
N ASP A 256 -6.67 4.62 -3.55
CA ASP A 256 -7.89 5.39 -3.35
C ASP A 256 -9.05 4.84 -4.20
N TRP A 257 -9.56 3.66 -3.85
CA TRP A 257 -10.68 3.02 -4.56
C TRP A 257 -11.93 3.90 -4.63
N SER A 258 -12.21 4.65 -3.55
CA SER A 258 -13.38 5.54 -3.43
C SER A 258 -13.30 6.80 -4.29
N LYS A 259 -12.17 7.07 -4.98
CA LYS A 259 -12.09 8.19 -5.94
C LYS A 259 -12.77 7.88 -7.28
N ILE A 260 -13.17 6.63 -7.49
CA ILE A 260 -13.95 6.20 -8.65
C ILE A 260 -15.32 5.81 -8.11
N GLU A 261 -16.35 6.55 -8.51
CA GLU A 261 -17.73 6.32 -8.08
C GLU A 261 -18.19 4.90 -8.46
N GLY A 262 -18.84 4.18 -7.54
CA GLY A 262 -19.36 2.83 -7.78
C GLY A 262 -18.31 1.70 -7.84
N LEU A 263 -17.00 2.03 -7.84
CA LEU A 263 -15.94 1.03 -7.98
C LEU A 263 -15.88 0.08 -6.79
N SER A 264 -15.92 0.61 -5.56
CA SER A 264 -15.72 -0.21 -4.35
C SER A 264 -16.84 -1.25 -4.20
N GLU A 265 -18.04 -0.87 -4.62
CA GLU A 265 -19.25 -1.67 -4.58
C GLU A 265 -19.20 -2.83 -5.56
N THR A 266 -18.45 -2.73 -6.67
CA THR A 266 -18.42 -3.75 -7.72
C THR A 266 -17.12 -4.56 -7.79
N LEU A 267 -16.05 -4.18 -7.10
CA LEU A 267 -14.78 -4.92 -7.10
C LEU A 267 -14.97 -6.39 -6.67
N GLY A 268 -14.45 -7.32 -7.47
CA GLY A 268 -14.58 -8.77 -7.23
C GLY A 268 -15.90 -9.38 -7.73
N ARG A 269 -16.76 -8.58 -8.36
CA ARG A 269 -18.03 -9.02 -8.99
C ARG A 269 -18.29 -8.24 -10.27
N ASN A 270 -19.36 -8.60 -10.97
CA ASN A 270 -19.78 -7.95 -12.23
C ASN A 270 -18.67 -7.81 -13.30
N GLY A 271 -17.66 -8.69 -13.30
CA GLY A 271 -16.52 -8.58 -14.21
C GLY A 271 -15.47 -7.51 -13.85
N VAL A 272 -15.54 -6.87 -12.67
CA VAL A 272 -14.61 -5.82 -12.24
C VAL A 272 -13.53 -6.36 -11.31
N THR A 273 -12.25 -6.16 -11.66
CA THR A 273 -11.10 -6.72 -10.93
C THR A 273 -9.93 -5.72 -10.85
N SER A 274 -8.91 -6.04 -10.04
CA SER A 274 -7.65 -5.30 -10.00
C SER A 274 -6.50 -6.14 -9.43
N ASN A 275 -5.39 -6.21 -10.16
CA ASN A 275 -4.15 -6.84 -9.65
C ASN A 275 -3.44 -6.01 -8.57
N TYR A 276 -3.98 -4.86 -8.16
CA TYR A 276 -3.46 -4.05 -7.05
C TYR A 276 -3.99 -4.48 -5.68
N ARG A 277 -4.90 -5.47 -5.63
CA ARG A 277 -5.40 -6.13 -4.42
C ARG A 277 -5.03 -7.62 -4.43
N PHE A 278 -4.56 -8.14 -3.29
CA PHE A 278 -4.07 -9.52 -3.17
C PHE A 278 -5.14 -10.56 -3.51
N ASP A 279 -6.35 -10.37 -2.99
CA ASP A 279 -7.51 -11.25 -3.15
C ASP A 279 -8.14 -11.19 -4.55
N LEU A 280 -7.94 -10.09 -5.29
CA LEU A 280 -8.49 -9.91 -6.63
C LEU A 280 -7.58 -10.40 -7.75
N ALA A 281 -6.27 -10.53 -7.52
CA ALA A 281 -5.38 -11.02 -8.56
C ALA A 281 -5.77 -12.43 -9.09
N PRO A 282 -6.16 -13.41 -8.24
CA PRO A 282 -6.73 -14.67 -8.71
C PRO A 282 -8.02 -14.49 -9.53
N TYR A 283 -8.92 -13.60 -9.09
CA TYR A 283 -10.17 -13.31 -9.79
C TYR A 283 -9.94 -12.68 -11.17
N THR A 284 -8.91 -11.85 -11.34
CA THR A 284 -8.47 -11.40 -12.67
C THR A 284 -8.21 -12.58 -13.60
N TRP A 285 -7.50 -13.60 -13.13
CA TRP A 285 -7.21 -14.78 -13.94
C TRP A 285 -8.45 -15.61 -14.25
N GLU A 286 -9.40 -15.68 -13.32
CA GLU A 286 -10.70 -16.33 -13.57
C GLU A 286 -11.47 -15.64 -14.69
N LEU A 287 -11.57 -14.30 -14.64
CA LEU A 287 -12.23 -13.50 -15.68
C LEU A 287 -11.58 -13.67 -17.05
N VAL A 288 -10.23 -13.64 -17.10
CA VAL A 288 -9.47 -13.86 -18.34
C VAL A 288 -9.78 -15.23 -18.94
N LYS A 289 -9.87 -16.28 -18.12
CA LYS A 289 -10.21 -17.63 -18.59
C LYS A 289 -11.65 -17.74 -19.06
N SER A 290 -12.59 -17.10 -18.38
CA SER A 290 -14.02 -17.20 -18.66
C SER A 290 -14.46 -16.40 -19.87
N LEU A 291 -13.83 -15.25 -20.13
CA LEU A 291 -14.19 -14.39 -21.26
C LEU A 291 -13.89 -15.10 -22.60
N LYS A 292 -14.93 -15.29 -23.41
CA LYS A 292 -14.85 -15.93 -24.74
C LYS A 292 -15.06 -14.95 -25.90
N GLY A 293 -15.69 -13.82 -25.61
CA GLY A 293 -15.94 -12.70 -26.51
C GLY A 293 -16.53 -11.53 -25.73
N GLY A 294 -16.61 -10.35 -26.33
CA GLY A 294 -17.12 -9.13 -25.72
C GLY A 294 -16.04 -8.09 -25.40
N ASN A 295 -16.28 -7.21 -24.43
CA ASN A 295 -15.43 -6.05 -24.17
C ASN A 295 -14.48 -6.29 -22.98
N ALA A 296 -13.16 -6.13 -23.18
CA ALA A 296 -12.17 -6.18 -22.11
C ALA A 296 -11.47 -4.82 -21.95
N VAL A 297 -11.80 -4.13 -20.86
CA VAL A 297 -11.34 -2.76 -20.59
C VAL A 297 -10.26 -2.77 -19.51
N PHE A 298 -9.13 -2.13 -19.79
CA PHE A 298 -8.01 -1.95 -18.87
C PHE A 298 -7.79 -0.46 -18.64
N THR A 299 -7.50 -0.06 -17.38
CA THR A 299 -7.36 1.36 -17.06
C THR A 299 -6.05 1.71 -16.38
N GLN A 300 -5.57 2.93 -16.62
CA GLN A 300 -4.46 3.54 -15.92
C GLN A 300 -4.84 4.96 -15.45
N PRO A 301 -4.82 5.24 -14.13
CA PRO A 301 -5.20 6.54 -13.58
C PRO A 301 -4.06 7.57 -13.74
N PRO A 302 -4.30 8.83 -13.36
CA PRO A 302 -3.24 9.83 -13.29
C PRO A 302 -2.07 9.39 -12.40
N MET A 303 -0.85 9.80 -12.76
CA MET A 303 0.35 9.59 -11.95
C MET A 303 0.30 10.45 -10.66
N PRO A 304 0.94 10.02 -9.56
CA PRO A 304 1.80 8.84 -9.45
C PRO A 304 1.05 7.55 -9.08
N ILE A 305 1.56 6.42 -9.57
CA ILE A 305 1.16 5.06 -9.14
C ILE A 305 2.38 4.18 -8.88
N LYS A 306 2.26 3.21 -7.97
CA LYS A 306 3.28 2.15 -7.86
C LYS A 306 3.25 1.26 -9.11
N CYS A 307 4.44 0.95 -9.61
CA CYS A 307 4.67 0.15 -10.81
C CYS A 307 3.81 0.57 -12.01
N ALA A 308 4.09 1.75 -12.59
CA ALA A 308 3.32 2.33 -13.70
C ALA A 308 3.12 1.42 -14.93
N GLY A 309 3.96 0.40 -15.13
CA GLY A 309 3.75 -0.58 -16.20
C GLY A 309 2.78 -1.72 -15.86
N ALA A 310 2.36 -1.90 -14.59
CA ALA A 310 1.48 -3.01 -14.21
C ALA A 310 0.08 -3.01 -14.87
N PRO A 311 -0.57 -1.86 -15.14
CA PRO A 311 -1.82 -1.83 -15.92
C PRO A 311 -1.66 -2.52 -17.28
N GLN A 312 -0.61 -2.15 -18.03
CA GLN A 312 -0.29 -2.71 -19.33
C GLN A 312 0.08 -4.20 -19.25
N LYS A 313 0.81 -4.60 -18.21
CA LYS A 313 1.18 -6.00 -18.01
C LYS A 313 -0.04 -6.92 -17.86
N ALA A 314 -1.07 -6.48 -17.13
CA ALA A 314 -2.30 -7.24 -16.98
C ALA A 314 -3.02 -7.41 -18.33
N MET A 315 -3.11 -6.33 -19.10
CA MET A 315 -3.65 -6.34 -20.46
C MET A 315 -2.88 -7.31 -21.36
N TYR A 316 -1.56 -7.13 -21.51
CA TYR A 316 -0.74 -7.95 -22.40
C TYR A 316 -0.81 -9.45 -22.08
N LEU A 317 -0.78 -9.83 -20.79
CA LEU A 317 -0.92 -11.24 -20.40
C LEU A 317 -2.32 -11.80 -20.69
N SER A 318 -3.36 -10.98 -20.57
CA SER A 318 -4.73 -11.37 -20.92
C SER A 318 -4.86 -11.58 -22.43
N CYS A 319 -4.37 -10.63 -23.23
CA CYS A 319 -4.36 -10.72 -24.69
C CYS A 319 -3.56 -11.93 -25.19
N ASP A 320 -2.40 -12.21 -24.59
CA ASP A 320 -1.60 -13.37 -24.94
C ASP A 320 -2.37 -14.69 -24.71
N TYR A 321 -3.06 -14.81 -23.58
CA TYR A 321 -3.90 -15.98 -23.31
C TYR A 321 -5.03 -16.11 -24.33
N TRP A 322 -5.77 -15.03 -24.61
CA TRP A 322 -6.85 -15.07 -25.60
C TRP A 322 -6.33 -15.37 -27.00
N ASN A 323 -5.16 -14.85 -27.38
CA ASN A 323 -4.52 -15.12 -28.66
C ASN A 323 -4.11 -16.60 -28.79
N GLN A 324 -3.49 -17.17 -27.76
CA GLN A 324 -3.09 -18.59 -27.73
C GLN A 324 -4.29 -19.55 -27.79
N ASN A 325 -5.46 -19.11 -27.33
CA ASN A 325 -6.71 -19.88 -27.37
C ASN A 325 -7.62 -19.52 -28.57
N ALA A 326 -7.13 -18.74 -29.53
CA ALA A 326 -7.90 -18.27 -30.69
C ALA A 326 -9.20 -17.50 -30.34
N LEU A 327 -9.26 -16.88 -29.16
CA LEU A 327 -10.39 -16.09 -28.66
C LEU A 327 -10.21 -14.59 -28.92
N LEU A 328 -8.98 -14.10 -29.10
CA LEU A 328 -8.69 -12.66 -29.17
C LEU A 328 -9.52 -11.93 -30.25
N LYS A 329 -9.80 -12.58 -31.38
CA LYS A 329 -10.62 -11.98 -32.46
C LYS A 329 -12.08 -11.72 -32.08
N GLN A 330 -12.56 -12.29 -30.98
CA GLN A 330 -13.91 -12.13 -30.47
C GLN A 330 -13.97 -11.12 -29.31
N ILE A 331 -12.82 -10.58 -28.89
CA ILE A 331 -12.69 -9.72 -27.72
C ILE A 331 -12.16 -8.37 -28.16
N ASP A 332 -12.95 -7.32 -27.94
CA ASP A 332 -12.52 -5.95 -28.12
C ASP A 332 -11.74 -5.52 -26.88
N VAL A 333 -10.45 -5.20 -27.06
CA VAL A 333 -9.56 -4.83 -25.96
C VAL A 333 -9.30 -3.34 -25.98
N ASP A 334 -9.73 -2.64 -24.95
CA ASP A 334 -9.53 -1.20 -24.78
C ASP A 334 -8.59 -0.89 -23.62
N PHE A 335 -7.64 0.02 -23.84
CA PHE A 335 -6.76 0.53 -22.80
C PHE A 335 -6.89 2.04 -22.68
N TYR A 336 -7.58 2.47 -21.63
CA TYR A 336 -7.76 3.88 -21.30
C TYR A 336 -6.69 4.33 -20.31
N ASN A 337 -5.84 5.23 -20.76
CA ASN A 337 -4.75 5.82 -19.98
C ASN A 337 -5.03 7.31 -19.76
N ALA A 338 -5.06 7.73 -18.50
CA ALA A 338 -5.25 9.14 -18.16
C ALA A 338 -4.05 10.02 -18.57
N GLY A 339 -2.87 9.43 -18.77
CA GLY A 339 -1.68 10.12 -19.26
C GLY A 339 -1.66 10.29 -20.78
N ALA A 340 -0.72 11.10 -21.26
CA ALA A 340 -0.55 11.41 -22.69
C ALA A 340 0.35 10.42 -23.45
N VAL A 341 1.01 9.49 -22.76
CA VAL A 341 1.98 8.56 -23.36
C VAL A 341 1.84 7.14 -22.81
N LEU A 342 2.22 6.14 -23.60
CA LEU A 342 2.17 4.73 -23.21
C LEU A 342 3.17 4.39 -22.11
N PHE A 343 4.39 4.91 -22.21
CA PHE A 343 5.44 4.70 -21.21
C PHE A 343 6.34 5.94 -21.10
N GLY A 344 6.78 6.26 -19.88
CA GLY A 344 7.50 7.51 -19.60
C GLY A 344 8.95 7.56 -20.11
N VAL A 345 9.49 6.43 -20.60
CA VAL A 345 10.82 6.37 -21.20
C VAL A 345 10.68 5.87 -22.63
N THR A 346 10.99 6.76 -23.58
CA THR A 346 10.67 6.62 -25.01
C THR A 346 11.37 5.43 -25.66
N ASP A 347 12.57 5.05 -25.21
CA ASP A 347 13.32 3.91 -25.73
C ASP A 347 12.55 2.58 -25.70
N TYR A 348 11.61 2.42 -24.75
CA TYR A 348 10.82 1.20 -24.62
C TYR A 348 9.50 1.24 -25.40
N VAL A 349 9.03 2.42 -25.81
CA VAL A 349 7.73 2.61 -26.47
C VAL A 349 7.62 1.85 -27.79
N PRO A 350 8.62 1.84 -28.69
CA PRO A 350 8.52 1.09 -29.96
C PRO A 350 8.26 -0.40 -29.76
N ALA A 351 8.88 -1.02 -28.75
CA ALA A 351 8.66 -2.43 -28.45
C ALA A 351 7.26 -2.68 -27.91
N LEU A 352 6.72 -1.78 -27.07
CA LEU A 352 5.38 -1.88 -26.52
C LEU A 352 4.29 -1.66 -27.58
N MET A 353 4.48 -0.68 -28.46
CA MET A 353 3.55 -0.41 -29.58
C MET A 353 3.39 -1.62 -30.50
N LYS A 354 4.48 -2.38 -30.76
CA LYS A 354 4.37 -3.64 -31.51
C LYS A 354 3.42 -4.66 -30.87
N TYR A 355 3.28 -4.68 -29.53
CA TYR A 355 2.32 -5.54 -28.85
C TYR A 355 0.91 -4.96 -28.83
N VAL A 356 0.78 -3.62 -28.76
CA VAL A 356 -0.50 -2.93 -28.96
C VAL A 356 -1.07 -3.30 -30.34
N GLU A 357 -0.25 -3.20 -31.39
CA GLU A 357 -0.61 -3.58 -32.76
C GLU A 357 -0.87 -5.09 -32.88
N LYS A 358 0.03 -5.95 -32.37
CA LYS A 358 -0.11 -7.41 -32.42
C LYS A 358 -1.43 -7.89 -31.82
N TYR A 359 -1.88 -7.27 -30.74
CA TYR A 359 -3.09 -7.65 -30.04
C TYR A 359 -4.32 -6.84 -30.46
N ASN A 360 -4.19 -5.93 -31.43
CA ASN A 360 -5.26 -5.04 -31.89
C ASN A 360 -5.94 -4.30 -30.72
N ILE A 361 -5.12 -3.74 -29.82
CA ILE A 361 -5.60 -3.00 -28.65
C ILE A 361 -5.99 -1.59 -29.07
N ASN A 362 -7.21 -1.17 -28.71
CA ASN A 362 -7.64 0.22 -28.80
C ASN A 362 -6.97 1.01 -27.68
N LEU A 363 -6.07 1.92 -28.05
CA LEU A 363 -5.23 2.67 -27.12
C LEU A 363 -5.70 4.12 -27.04
N ASP A 364 -6.28 4.50 -25.90
CA ASP A 364 -6.85 5.82 -25.67
C ASP A 364 -6.09 6.57 -24.57
N PHE A 365 -5.53 7.72 -24.93
CA PHE A 365 -4.82 8.62 -23.99
C PHE A 365 -5.73 9.74 -23.50
N SER A 366 -5.36 10.38 -22.40
CA SER A 366 -6.14 11.46 -21.78
C SER A 366 -7.55 11.05 -21.32
N HIS A 367 -7.76 9.76 -21.04
CA HIS A 367 -9.04 9.22 -20.56
C HIS A 367 -8.90 8.71 -19.13
N GLN A 368 -9.58 9.38 -18.19
CA GLN A 368 -9.57 9.02 -16.78
C GLN A 368 -10.86 8.29 -16.41
N LEU A 369 -10.77 7.07 -15.89
CA LEU A 369 -11.92 6.39 -15.27
C LEU A 369 -12.40 7.18 -14.04
N ILE A 370 -13.68 7.57 -14.02
CA ILE A 370 -14.28 8.36 -12.93
C ILE A 370 -15.45 7.65 -12.24
N ALA A 371 -16.14 6.73 -12.92
CA ALA A 371 -17.23 5.95 -12.34
C ALA A 371 -17.33 4.56 -12.98
N VAL A 372 -17.87 3.61 -12.23
CA VAL A 372 -18.21 2.27 -12.69
C VAL A 372 -19.62 1.92 -12.21
N ASP A 373 -20.53 1.76 -13.16
CA ASP A 373 -21.80 1.10 -12.92
C ASP A 373 -21.62 -0.41 -13.17
N GLY A 374 -21.41 -1.14 -12.07
CA GLY A 374 -21.17 -2.58 -12.14
C GLY A 374 -22.38 -3.37 -12.61
N GLU A 375 -23.60 -2.98 -12.24
CA GLU A 375 -24.81 -3.76 -12.55
C GLU A 375 -25.14 -3.71 -14.04
N ASN A 376 -25.02 -2.52 -14.64
CA ASN A 376 -25.19 -2.33 -16.08
C ASN A 376 -23.90 -2.56 -16.87
N LYS A 377 -22.78 -2.87 -16.20
CA LYS A 377 -21.45 -3.08 -16.76
C LYS A 377 -20.96 -1.90 -17.63
N ILE A 378 -21.10 -0.69 -17.13
CA ILE A 378 -20.69 0.55 -17.81
C ILE A 378 -19.56 1.23 -17.05
N ALA A 379 -18.45 1.50 -17.73
CA ALA A 379 -17.34 2.32 -17.23
C ALA A 379 -17.45 3.73 -17.82
N LYS A 380 -17.29 4.76 -16.97
CA LYS A 380 -17.36 6.17 -17.39
C LYS A 380 -15.99 6.82 -17.33
N PHE A 381 -15.55 7.38 -18.45
CA PHE A 381 -14.26 8.02 -18.62
C PHE A 381 -14.44 9.51 -18.84
N LYS A 382 -13.71 10.31 -18.07
CA LYS A 382 -13.54 11.73 -18.29
C LYS A 382 -12.41 11.95 -19.29
N THR A 383 -12.65 12.73 -20.34
CA THR A 383 -11.62 13.27 -21.24
C THR A 383 -11.80 14.77 -21.40
N VAL A 384 -10.75 15.45 -21.86
CA VAL A 384 -10.77 16.90 -22.12
C VAL A 384 -10.44 17.14 -23.58
N ASN A 385 -11.41 17.67 -24.32
CA ASN A 385 -11.29 18.03 -25.73
C ASN A 385 -11.61 19.53 -25.89
N ASN A 386 -10.67 20.33 -26.41
CA ASN A 386 -10.85 21.77 -26.65
C ASN A 386 -11.46 22.52 -25.45
N ASP A 387 -10.88 22.32 -24.25
CA ASP A 387 -11.34 22.90 -22.97
C ASP A 387 -12.75 22.50 -22.51
N LYS A 388 -13.38 21.51 -23.17
CA LYS A 388 -14.63 20.89 -22.72
C LYS A 388 -14.36 19.53 -22.09
N ILE A 389 -15.06 19.28 -20.99
CA ILE A 389 -15.04 17.97 -20.32
C ILE A 389 -16.10 17.10 -20.99
N ASP A 390 -15.68 16.02 -21.63
CA ASP A 390 -16.55 14.99 -22.16
C ASP A 390 -16.54 13.77 -21.25
N ILE A 391 -17.70 13.11 -21.11
CA ILE A 391 -17.84 11.83 -20.43
C ILE A 391 -18.17 10.77 -21.48
N ILE A 392 -17.29 9.79 -21.60
CA ILE A 392 -17.44 8.65 -22.50
C ILE A 392 -17.86 7.45 -21.67
N GLU A 393 -18.92 6.79 -22.11
CA GLU A 393 -19.37 5.52 -21.51
C GLU A 393 -18.89 4.36 -22.37
N LYS A 394 -18.38 3.32 -21.72
CA LYS A 394 -17.90 2.10 -22.36
C LYS A 394 -18.45 0.88 -21.64
N GLU A 395 -19.18 0.05 -22.37
CA GLU A 395 -19.61 -1.26 -21.89
C GLU A 395 -18.40 -2.20 -21.73
N PHE A 396 -18.45 -3.06 -20.70
CA PHE A 396 -17.39 -4.03 -20.44
C PHE A 396 -17.96 -5.40 -20.06
N ASP A 397 -17.28 -6.48 -20.41
CA ASP A 397 -17.49 -7.81 -19.83
C ASP A 397 -16.41 -8.16 -18.83
N MET A 398 -15.23 -7.57 -18.99
CA MET A 398 -14.14 -7.56 -18.03
C MET A 398 -13.59 -6.15 -17.91
N LEU A 399 -13.46 -5.64 -16.68
CA LEU A 399 -12.85 -4.37 -16.37
C LEU A 399 -11.72 -4.56 -15.35
N HIS A 400 -10.47 -4.41 -15.79
CA HIS A 400 -9.32 -4.39 -14.89
C HIS A 400 -8.95 -2.95 -14.54
N VAL A 401 -9.27 -2.55 -13.31
CA VAL A 401 -9.09 -1.18 -12.82
C VAL A 401 -7.76 -1.00 -12.10
N VAL A 402 -7.12 0.15 -12.32
CA VAL A 402 -6.05 0.62 -11.44
C VAL A 402 -6.55 1.89 -10.73
N PRO A 403 -6.67 1.89 -9.39
CA PRO A 403 -7.21 3.04 -8.67
C PRO A 403 -6.19 4.18 -8.64
N PRO A 404 -6.64 5.45 -8.56
CA PRO A 404 -5.78 6.56 -8.18
C PRO A 404 -5.05 6.25 -6.88
N GLN A 405 -3.83 6.79 -6.74
CA GLN A 405 -2.99 6.52 -5.58
C GLN A 405 -2.51 7.84 -4.96
N SER A 406 -2.29 7.82 -3.66
CA SER A 406 -1.90 9.01 -2.89
C SER A 406 -0.98 8.64 -1.73
N PRO A 407 -0.29 9.61 -1.11
CA PRO A 407 0.43 9.35 0.13
C PRO A 407 -0.57 8.86 1.20
N PRO A 408 -0.16 8.01 2.16
CA PRO A 408 -1.03 7.65 3.27
C PRO A 408 -1.54 8.88 4.03
N ASN A 409 -2.80 8.88 4.46
CA ASN A 409 -3.44 10.05 5.08
C ASN A 409 -2.65 10.62 6.27
N PHE A 410 -2.03 9.76 7.09
CA PHE A 410 -1.25 10.19 8.25
C PHE A 410 0.10 10.85 7.88
N ILE A 411 0.57 10.64 6.65
CA ILE A 411 1.75 11.32 6.07
C ILE A 411 1.32 12.68 5.53
N GLN A 412 0.23 12.76 4.76
CA GLN A 412 -0.24 14.01 4.13
C GLN A 412 -0.44 15.15 5.12
N VAL A 413 -0.83 14.83 6.36
CA VAL A 413 -1.07 15.82 7.43
C VAL A 413 0.09 15.94 8.41
N SER A 414 1.22 15.31 8.11
CA SER A 414 2.40 15.30 8.98
C SER A 414 3.33 16.48 8.66
N PRO A 415 4.17 16.89 9.61
CA PRO A 415 5.22 17.90 9.35
C PRO A 415 6.33 17.40 8.42
N LEU A 416 6.30 16.14 7.98
CA LEU A 416 7.30 15.53 7.10
C LEU A 416 6.92 15.62 5.61
N ALA A 417 5.71 16.09 5.30
CA ALA A 417 5.20 16.13 3.95
C ALA A 417 5.54 17.43 3.22
N ASP A 418 5.74 17.33 1.90
CA ASP A 418 5.71 18.45 0.97
C ASP A 418 4.27 18.91 0.69
N ASP A 419 4.13 19.96 -0.14
CA ASP A 419 2.83 20.52 -0.51
C ASP A 419 1.90 19.53 -1.24
N ALA A 420 2.46 18.48 -1.84
CA ALA A 420 1.71 17.41 -2.49
C ALA A 420 1.40 16.22 -1.55
N GLY A 421 1.82 16.31 -0.29
CA GLY A 421 1.56 15.33 0.77
C GLY A 421 2.56 14.18 0.86
N TRP A 422 3.63 14.16 0.05
CA TRP A 422 4.66 13.11 0.04
C TRP A 422 5.79 13.46 1.02
N VAL A 423 6.51 12.47 1.55
CA VAL A 423 7.66 12.78 2.43
C VAL A 423 8.74 13.55 1.66
N ASP A 424 9.13 14.72 2.18
CA ASP A 424 10.01 15.66 1.48
C ASP A 424 11.49 15.34 1.68
N VAL A 425 12.12 14.75 0.66
CA VAL A 425 13.53 14.31 0.71
C VAL A 425 14.39 14.99 -0.34
N ASP A 426 15.67 15.11 -0.04
CA ASP A 426 16.68 15.28 -1.08
C ASP A 426 16.74 14.01 -1.95
N GLN A 427 16.68 14.18 -3.27
CA GLN A 427 16.51 13.07 -4.20
C GLN A 427 17.76 12.16 -4.30
N PHE A 428 18.94 12.64 -3.90
CA PHE A 428 20.18 11.87 -4.01
C PHE A 428 20.48 11.14 -2.70
N THR A 429 20.44 11.86 -1.58
CA THR A 429 20.78 11.31 -0.26
C THR A 429 19.60 10.57 0.40
N LEU A 430 18.37 10.87 -0.03
CA LEU A 430 17.12 10.37 0.57
C LEU A 430 16.91 10.80 2.03
N ARG A 431 17.69 11.79 2.48
CA ARG A 431 17.53 12.49 3.76
C ARG A 431 16.40 13.51 3.63
N HIS A 432 15.62 13.69 4.69
CA HIS A 432 14.55 14.69 4.73
C HIS A 432 15.13 16.10 4.63
N LYS A 433 14.55 16.98 3.80
CA LYS A 433 15.14 18.30 3.52
C LYS A 433 15.22 19.22 4.73
N LYS A 434 14.30 19.06 5.68
CA LYS A 434 14.19 19.88 6.91
C LYS A 434 14.75 19.22 8.18
N PHE A 435 14.78 17.89 8.25
CA PHE A 435 15.06 17.17 9.50
C PHE A 435 16.21 16.19 9.24
N GLU A 436 17.41 16.54 9.69
CA GLU A 436 18.64 15.86 9.29
C GLU A 436 18.70 14.40 9.77
N ASN A 437 18.03 14.07 10.87
CA ASN A 437 17.96 12.72 11.42
C ASN A 437 16.81 11.86 10.85
N ILE A 438 16.14 12.32 9.78
CA ILE A 438 15.02 11.61 9.16
C ILE A 438 15.35 11.24 7.72
N TYR A 439 15.06 10.00 7.35
CA TYR A 439 15.22 9.45 6.01
C TYR A 439 13.90 8.88 5.49
N SER A 440 13.75 8.79 4.17
CA SER A 440 12.60 8.14 3.56
C SER A 440 12.97 7.45 2.25
N LEU A 441 12.28 6.34 1.96
CA LEU A 441 12.48 5.56 0.73
C LEU A 441 11.22 4.84 0.30
N GLY A 442 11.24 4.30 -0.90
CA GLY A 442 10.12 3.61 -1.52
C GLY A 442 9.03 4.56 -2.00
N ASP A 443 7.78 4.12 -1.92
CA ASP A 443 6.68 4.79 -2.63
C ASP A 443 6.24 6.10 -1.97
N VAL A 444 6.57 6.35 -0.70
CA VAL A 444 6.02 7.46 0.11
C VAL A 444 6.72 8.82 -0.11
N MET A 445 7.93 8.81 -0.67
CA MET A 445 8.74 10.02 -0.82
C MET A 445 8.49 10.73 -2.15
N ASN A 446 8.91 12.00 -2.23
CA ASN A 446 8.77 12.86 -3.41
C ASN A 446 9.93 12.79 -4.41
N ALA A 447 10.95 11.96 -4.17
CA ALA A 447 12.02 11.78 -5.15
C ALA A 447 11.45 11.37 -6.53
N PRO A 448 11.94 11.98 -7.65
CA PRO A 448 11.34 11.84 -8.97
C PRO A 448 11.75 10.54 -9.69
N ASN A 449 11.59 9.41 -9.02
CA ASN A 449 11.87 8.06 -9.54
C ASN A 449 10.59 7.23 -9.70
N ALA A 450 10.67 6.12 -10.43
CA ALA A 450 9.58 5.17 -10.47
C ALA A 450 9.40 4.46 -9.12
N LYS A 451 8.18 4.46 -8.60
CA LYS A 451 7.75 3.81 -7.36
C LYS A 451 7.68 2.28 -7.57
N THR A 452 8.81 1.59 -7.39
CA THR A 452 9.00 0.16 -7.69
C THR A 452 9.85 -0.53 -6.63
N ALA A 453 9.66 -1.85 -6.43
CA ALA A 453 10.51 -2.64 -5.55
C ALA A 453 11.99 -2.69 -6.02
N ALA A 454 12.23 -2.54 -7.32
CA ALA A 454 13.59 -2.43 -7.85
C ALA A 454 14.27 -1.11 -7.44
N ALA A 455 13.53 -0.01 -7.41
CA ALA A 455 14.02 1.25 -6.85
C ALA A 455 14.34 1.10 -5.36
N VAL A 456 13.43 0.51 -4.57
CA VAL A 456 13.64 0.24 -3.14
C VAL A 456 14.93 -0.56 -2.91
N ARG A 457 15.19 -1.56 -3.74
CA ARG A 457 16.41 -2.39 -3.66
C ARG A 457 17.70 -1.57 -3.80
N MET A 458 17.68 -0.46 -4.54
CA MET A 458 18.81 0.47 -4.65
C MET A 458 18.80 1.56 -3.57
N GLN A 459 17.62 1.99 -3.13
CA GLN A 459 17.46 3.03 -2.11
C GLN A 459 17.86 2.54 -0.71
N ALA A 460 17.53 1.29 -0.35
CA ALA A 460 17.84 0.72 0.96
C ALA A 460 19.34 0.82 1.35
N PRO A 461 20.30 0.41 0.52
CA PRO A 461 21.72 0.57 0.85
C PRO A 461 22.19 2.03 0.86
N VAL A 462 21.57 2.93 0.08
CA VAL A 462 21.86 4.37 0.12
C VAL A 462 21.46 4.94 1.47
N VAL A 463 20.20 4.72 1.90
CA VAL A 463 19.72 5.17 3.22
C VAL A 463 20.53 4.56 4.35
N ALA A 464 20.84 3.26 4.29
CA ALA A 464 21.62 2.61 5.34
C ALA A 464 23.05 3.18 5.44
N SER A 465 23.70 3.48 4.31
CA SER A 465 25.02 4.13 4.31
C SER A 465 24.95 5.54 4.88
N ASN A 466 24.02 6.37 4.42
CA ASN A 466 23.91 7.77 4.86
C ASN A 466 23.52 7.88 6.34
N LEU A 467 22.56 7.06 6.78
CA LEU A 467 22.14 7.02 8.17
C LEU A 467 23.31 6.66 9.09
N LEU A 468 24.11 5.64 8.74
CA LEU A 468 25.27 5.24 9.54
C LEU A 468 26.43 6.25 9.45
N SER A 469 26.61 6.93 8.31
CA SER A 469 27.55 8.05 8.18
C SER A 469 27.19 9.16 9.17
N ASP A 470 25.92 9.54 9.25
CA ASP A 470 25.44 10.56 10.20
C ASP A 470 25.60 10.15 11.67
N ARG A 471 25.70 8.85 11.95
CA ARG A 471 26.03 8.32 13.29
C ARG A 471 27.52 8.37 13.62
N GLY A 472 28.36 8.92 12.73
CA GLY A 472 29.80 9.01 12.91
C GLY A 472 30.54 7.69 12.65
N THR A 473 29.94 6.74 11.93
CA THR A 473 30.68 5.54 11.48
C THR A 473 31.60 5.87 10.31
N ASN A 474 32.60 5.03 10.04
CA ASN A 474 33.52 5.20 8.89
C ASN A 474 32.90 4.79 7.53
N ILE A 475 31.57 4.84 7.40
CA ILE A 475 30.86 4.48 6.17
C ILE A 475 30.67 5.75 5.35
N ASP A 476 31.13 5.73 4.10
CA ASP A 476 30.95 6.87 3.19
C ASP A 476 29.46 7.11 2.89
N GLU A 477 29.11 8.40 2.75
CA GLU A 477 27.84 8.79 2.15
C GLU A 477 27.69 8.24 0.72
N ALA A 478 26.44 8.04 0.33
CA ALA A 478 26.00 7.43 -0.89
C ALA A 478 24.93 8.28 -1.57
N ILE A 479 24.89 8.21 -2.90
CA ILE A 479 23.87 8.86 -3.72
C ILE A 479 23.00 7.84 -4.45
N TYR A 480 21.72 8.19 -4.58
CA TYR A 480 20.74 7.49 -5.40
C TYR A 480 20.56 8.25 -6.72
N ASN A 481 20.77 7.54 -7.83
CA ASN A 481 20.71 8.11 -9.18
C ASN A 481 19.32 8.01 -9.84
N GLY A 482 18.28 7.70 -9.05
CA GLY A 482 16.92 7.54 -9.55
C GLY A 482 16.62 6.16 -10.15
N TYR A 483 17.53 5.18 -10.03
CA TYR A 483 17.34 3.84 -10.60
C TYR A 483 15.98 3.24 -10.24
N GLY A 484 15.25 2.80 -11.25
CA GLY A 484 14.05 1.99 -11.17
C GLY A 484 14.04 0.96 -12.29
N SER A 485 13.26 -0.11 -12.09
CA SER A 485 13.06 -1.13 -13.11
C SER A 485 11.59 -1.54 -13.21
N CYS A 486 11.12 -1.72 -14.44
CA CYS A 486 9.79 -2.18 -14.77
C CYS A 486 9.88 -3.35 -15.78
N PRO A 487 9.91 -4.61 -15.30
CA PRO A 487 9.83 -5.76 -16.19
C PRO A 487 8.40 -5.90 -16.73
N LEU A 488 8.20 -5.41 -17.96
CA LEU A 488 6.93 -5.38 -18.70
C LEU A 488 6.71 -6.74 -19.36
N THR A 489 5.83 -7.55 -18.76
CA THR A 489 5.36 -8.82 -19.31
C THR A 489 4.43 -8.55 -20.49
N VAL A 490 5.01 -8.56 -21.68
CA VAL A 490 4.31 -8.30 -22.95
C VAL A 490 3.64 -9.55 -23.54
N GLU A 491 4.06 -10.74 -23.10
CA GLU A 491 3.38 -12.02 -23.34
C GLU A 491 3.92 -13.05 -22.34
N ARG A 492 3.24 -14.20 -22.19
CA ARG A 492 3.75 -15.30 -21.38
C ARG A 492 5.02 -15.84 -22.02
N GLY A 493 6.14 -15.65 -21.33
CA GLY A 493 7.45 -16.07 -21.81
C GLY A 493 8.33 -14.95 -22.36
N LYS A 494 7.87 -13.70 -22.48
CA LYS A 494 8.75 -12.57 -22.88
C LYS A 494 8.51 -11.30 -22.07
N ILE A 495 9.60 -10.56 -21.86
CA ILE A 495 9.61 -9.31 -21.11
C ILE A 495 10.40 -8.24 -21.85
N VAL A 496 9.87 -7.03 -21.91
CA VAL A 496 10.65 -5.80 -22.14
C VAL A 496 11.15 -5.34 -20.78
N LEU A 497 12.46 -5.44 -20.54
CA LEU A 497 13.07 -5.15 -19.24
C LEU A 497 13.46 -3.67 -19.21
N ALA A 498 12.53 -2.81 -18.81
CA ALA A 498 12.80 -1.39 -18.71
C ALA A 498 13.59 -1.07 -17.43
N GLU A 499 14.75 -0.43 -17.58
CA GLU A 499 15.60 0.03 -16.47
C GLU A 499 16.06 1.46 -16.75
N PHE A 500 15.92 2.35 -15.77
CA PHE A 500 16.14 3.78 -15.97
C PHE A 500 16.44 4.52 -14.67
N GLY A 501 17.12 5.66 -14.77
CA GLY A 501 17.41 6.58 -13.67
C GLY A 501 16.61 7.88 -13.76
N TYR A 502 17.06 8.92 -13.05
CA TYR A 502 16.47 10.25 -13.15
C TYR A 502 16.46 10.78 -14.59
N GLY A 503 15.42 11.54 -14.93
CA GLY A 503 15.21 12.10 -16.27
C GLY A 503 14.94 11.06 -17.36
N GLY A 504 14.66 9.80 -17.01
CA GLY A 504 14.39 8.73 -17.98
C GLY A 504 15.65 8.14 -18.62
N LYS A 505 16.85 8.44 -18.09
CA LYS A 505 18.11 7.88 -18.59
C LYS A 505 18.10 6.36 -18.50
N VAL A 506 18.30 5.63 -19.60
CA VAL A 506 18.37 4.16 -19.60
C VAL A 506 19.58 3.67 -18.78
N LEU A 507 19.33 2.72 -17.86
CA LEU A 507 20.34 2.15 -16.95
C LEU A 507 20.27 0.61 -16.96
N ASN A 508 20.75 0.00 -18.04
CA ASN A 508 20.70 -1.47 -18.20
C ASN A 508 21.63 -2.18 -17.20
N SER A 509 21.11 -3.17 -16.48
CA SER A 509 21.89 -4.03 -15.58
C SER A 509 22.71 -5.09 -16.31
N PHE A 510 22.33 -5.42 -17.54
CA PHE A 510 22.95 -6.47 -18.34
C PHE A 510 23.53 -5.89 -19.64
N PRO A 511 24.64 -6.45 -20.14
CA PRO A 511 25.10 -6.16 -21.49
C PRO A 511 24.02 -6.49 -22.53
N SER A 512 23.91 -5.67 -23.58
CA SER A 512 22.88 -5.80 -24.62
C SER A 512 22.92 -7.13 -25.38
N TRP A 513 24.10 -7.78 -25.47
CA TRP A 513 24.24 -9.11 -26.06
C TRP A 513 23.60 -10.22 -25.21
N LEU A 514 23.39 -9.98 -23.91
CA LEU A 514 22.73 -10.92 -22.99
C LEU A 514 21.25 -10.59 -22.85
N ILE A 515 20.93 -9.34 -22.46
CA ILE A 515 19.56 -8.82 -22.41
C ILE A 515 19.58 -7.39 -22.96
N ASP A 516 19.06 -7.21 -24.16
CA ASP A 516 18.66 -5.90 -24.66
C ASP A 516 17.30 -5.54 -24.04
N GLY A 517 17.31 -4.69 -23.01
CA GLY A 517 16.11 -4.29 -22.26
C GLY A 517 15.05 -3.59 -23.11
N THR A 518 15.42 -3.04 -24.26
CA THR A 518 14.51 -2.38 -25.21
C THR A 518 13.71 -3.38 -26.05
N LYS A 519 14.04 -4.69 -25.98
CA LYS A 519 13.39 -5.73 -26.77
C LYS A 519 12.76 -6.82 -25.89
N PRO A 520 11.71 -7.51 -26.38
CA PRO A 520 11.13 -8.64 -25.68
C PRO A 520 12.12 -9.80 -25.56
N SER A 521 12.39 -10.25 -24.33
CA SER A 521 13.37 -11.29 -24.03
C SER A 521 12.77 -12.43 -23.19
N ARG A 522 13.03 -13.68 -23.61
CA ARG A 522 12.72 -14.88 -22.82
C ARG A 522 13.61 -15.02 -21.60
N LEU A 523 14.85 -14.55 -21.70
CA LEU A 523 15.77 -14.55 -20.56
C LEU A 523 15.30 -13.56 -19.49
N ALA A 524 14.79 -12.39 -19.90
CA ALA A 524 14.17 -11.45 -18.97
C ALA A 524 12.89 -12.02 -18.33
N TRP A 525 12.11 -12.81 -19.07
CA TRP A 525 10.99 -13.57 -18.50
C TRP A 525 11.45 -14.54 -17.41
N TYR A 526 12.46 -15.38 -17.70
CA TYR A 526 13.02 -16.32 -16.72
C TYR A 526 13.55 -15.58 -15.48
N LEU A 527 14.23 -14.45 -15.67
CA LEU A 527 14.66 -13.57 -14.58
C LEU A 527 13.47 -13.17 -13.70
N LYS A 528 12.38 -12.63 -14.28
CA LYS A 528 11.20 -12.21 -13.51
C LYS A 528 10.49 -13.37 -12.82
N GLU A 529 10.27 -14.47 -13.52
CA GLU A 529 9.46 -15.59 -13.02
C GLU A 529 10.22 -16.43 -11.98
N LYS A 530 11.50 -16.74 -12.23
CA LYS A 530 12.24 -17.72 -11.42
C LYS A 530 13.27 -17.10 -10.49
N ILE A 531 13.84 -15.95 -10.83
CA ILE A 531 14.97 -15.36 -10.08
C ILE A 531 14.51 -14.23 -9.16
N LEU A 532 13.65 -13.31 -9.62
CA LEU A 532 13.25 -12.16 -8.81
C LEU A 532 12.49 -12.53 -7.52
N PRO A 533 11.59 -13.53 -7.47
CA PRO A 533 10.94 -13.92 -6.21
C PRO A 533 11.91 -14.42 -5.13
N PRO A 534 12.82 -15.40 -5.38
CA PRO A 534 13.81 -15.78 -4.37
C PRO A 534 14.81 -14.66 -4.09
N LEU A 535 15.17 -13.81 -5.08
CA LEU A 535 16.01 -12.63 -4.83
C LEU A 535 15.34 -11.65 -3.87
N TYR A 536 14.03 -11.47 -3.96
CA TYR A 536 13.27 -10.65 -3.02
C TYR A 536 13.36 -11.23 -1.60
N TRP A 537 12.84 -12.46 -1.42
CA TRP A 537 12.69 -13.06 -0.08
C TRP A 537 14.02 -13.45 0.59
N LYS A 538 14.99 -13.97 -0.18
CA LYS A 538 16.22 -14.59 0.36
C LYS A 538 17.45 -13.71 0.24
N ALA A 539 17.36 -12.59 -0.47
CA ALA A 539 18.47 -11.65 -0.65
C ALA A 539 18.11 -10.22 -0.25
N MET A 540 17.21 -9.55 -0.96
CA MET A 540 16.83 -8.15 -0.68
C MET A 540 16.35 -7.97 0.77
N LEU A 541 15.41 -8.80 1.22
CA LEU A 541 14.89 -8.75 2.61
C LEU A 541 15.85 -9.36 3.65
N ARG A 542 17.07 -9.73 3.24
CA ARG A 542 18.11 -10.32 4.09
C ARG A 542 19.44 -9.58 3.97
N GLY A 543 19.42 -8.34 3.45
CA GLY A 543 20.61 -7.48 3.33
C GLY A 543 21.63 -7.93 2.27
N LYS A 544 21.31 -8.93 1.43
CA LYS A 544 22.21 -9.38 0.36
C LYS A 544 22.09 -8.45 -0.85
N GLU A 545 22.96 -7.45 -0.82
CA GLU A 545 23.08 -6.32 -1.76
C GLU A 545 23.91 -6.65 -3.02
N TRP A 546 23.71 -7.83 -3.60
CA TRP A 546 24.40 -8.18 -4.85
C TRP A 546 23.97 -7.25 -5.97
N LEU A 547 24.88 -6.69 -6.76
CA LEU A 547 24.55 -5.75 -7.84
C LEU A 547 23.80 -4.48 -7.38
N THR A 548 23.94 -4.07 -6.12
CA THR A 548 23.32 -2.85 -5.57
C THR A 548 24.32 -1.98 -4.83
N LYS A 549 25.60 -2.00 -5.24
CA LYS A 549 26.64 -1.20 -4.57
C LYS A 549 26.29 0.29 -4.74
N PRO A 550 26.02 1.02 -3.65
CA PRO A 550 25.71 2.44 -3.75
C PRO A 550 26.90 3.21 -4.33
N GLU A 551 26.59 4.22 -5.14
CA GLU A 551 27.57 5.16 -5.67
C GLU A 551 27.98 6.11 -4.53
N LYS A 552 29.28 6.29 -4.31
CA LYS A 552 29.78 7.13 -3.21
C LYS A 552 29.51 8.60 -3.53
N ASN A 553 29.12 9.35 -2.50
CA ASN A 553 29.05 10.80 -2.55
C ASN A 553 30.48 11.39 -2.41
N LEU A 554 31.29 11.25 -3.46
CA LEU A 554 32.65 11.76 -3.48
C LEU A 554 32.66 13.21 -3.99
N PRO A 555 33.45 14.13 -3.38
CA PRO A 555 33.66 15.44 -3.94
C PRO A 555 34.25 15.30 -5.36
N PRO A 556 33.92 16.22 -6.30
CA PRO A 556 34.17 16.07 -7.75
C PRO A 556 35.60 15.72 -8.18
N ASN A 557 36.59 15.87 -7.29
CA ASN A 557 38.03 15.71 -7.56
C ASN A 557 38.70 14.54 -6.82
N SER A 558 37.95 13.60 -6.23
CA SER A 558 38.53 12.40 -5.63
C SER A 558 38.35 11.19 -6.54
N LYS A 559 39.33 10.98 -7.44
CA LYS A 559 39.49 9.74 -8.21
C LYS A 559 40.63 8.92 -7.64
#